data_AF-A0AA39TCB2-F1
#
_entry.id   AF-A0AA39TCB2-F1
#
_cell.length_a   1.000
_cell.length_b   1.000
_cell.length_c   1.000
_cell.angle_alpha   90.00
_cell.angle_beta   90.00
_cell.angle_gamma   90.00
#
_symmetry.space_group_name_H-M   'P 1'
#
loop_
_entity.id
_entity.type
_entity.pdbx_description
1 polymer ?
#
loop_
_entity_poly.entity_id
_entity_poly.type
_entity_poly.pdbx_seq_one_letter_code
_entity_poly.pdbx_strand_id
1 'polypeptide(L)'
;MLRQVQRYNIGFHMALPLNQLTRYTNGWDESGEEYSGGPALNRLHILKECPNLLHLEFIHGVPDDTAHTHANLPIQHHSVRPLHACDDVFFDSLILPSLEELFTSRRRKIRGSAALLKSMAVRALLQRSACPLQKLSLLDIVDIPVVVDILNNGPALTHLTLRFEFWHRDMDIGLGTLIHRLKVADCHGTLLPRLECLNIKIQHEHPTTMYIIDSAFCDFLESHWKISGEAMVTRLQKFDFFGCVPLDYPRIT
;
A
#
# COMPACT_ATOMS: atom_id res chain seq x y z
N MET A 1 -14.90 -17.65 -22.22
CA MET A 1 -14.82 -17.42 -20.76
C MET A 1 -14.13 -16.09 -20.53
N LEU A 2 -14.86 -15.05 -20.10
CA LEU A 2 -14.21 -13.82 -19.64
C LEU A 2 -13.70 -14.03 -18.21
N ARG A 3 -12.39 -14.00 -18.02
CA ARG A 3 -11.72 -14.21 -16.72
C ARG A 3 -11.32 -12.91 -16.03
N GLN A 4 -11.43 -11.79 -16.74
CA GLN A 4 -10.96 -10.48 -16.31
C GLN A 4 -11.99 -9.42 -16.71
N VAL A 5 -12.27 -8.51 -15.79
CA VAL A 5 -13.07 -7.32 -16.05
C VAL A 5 -12.21 -6.09 -15.75
N GLN A 6 -12.15 -5.19 -16.72
CA GLN A 6 -11.61 -3.85 -16.56
C GLN A 6 -12.74 -2.86 -16.87
N ARG A 7 -13.19 -2.11 -15.86
CA ARG A 7 -14.18 -1.04 -16.07
C ARG A 7 -13.48 0.16 -16.69
N TYR A 8 -13.80 0.46 -17.95
CA TYR A 8 -13.58 1.77 -18.58
C TYR A 8 -14.95 2.34 -18.95
N ASN A 9 -15.39 3.40 -18.26
CA ASN A 9 -16.46 4.34 -18.62
C ASN A 9 -17.79 3.84 -19.25
N ILE A 10 -18.20 2.58 -19.11
CA ILE A 10 -19.49 2.09 -19.64
C ILE A 10 -20.25 1.31 -18.56
N GLY A 11 -21.50 1.72 -18.33
CA GLY A 11 -22.46 1.06 -17.43
C GLY A 11 -22.59 -0.43 -17.77
N PHE A 12 -22.51 -1.27 -16.74
CA PHE A 12 -22.63 -2.72 -16.92
C PHE A 12 -24.06 -3.09 -17.29
N HIS A 13 -24.27 -3.43 -18.55
CA HIS A 13 -25.42 -4.21 -19.02
C HIS A 13 -24.99 -5.61 -19.51
N MET A 14 -23.97 -6.22 -18.89
CA MET A 14 -23.64 -7.62 -19.13
C MET A 14 -23.83 -8.46 -17.86
N ALA A 15 -24.72 -9.45 -17.96
CA ALA A 15 -24.91 -10.54 -17.01
C ALA A 15 -23.69 -11.48 -17.05
N LEU A 16 -22.53 -10.99 -16.64
CA LEU A 16 -21.36 -11.83 -16.45
C LEU A 16 -21.60 -12.75 -15.25
N PRO A 17 -21.27 -14.04 -15.34
CA PRO A 17 -21.31 -14.93 -14.19
C PRO A 17 -20.21 -14.51 -13.21
N LEU A 18 -20.58 -13.73 -12.18
CA LEU A 18 -19.66 -13.15 -11.18
C LEU A 18 -18.83 -14.23 -10.46
N ASN A 19 -19.36 -15.44 -10.34
CA ASN A 19 -18.64 -16.59 -9.80
C ASN A 19 -17.44 -17.06 -10.65
N GLN A 20 -17.31 -16.64 -11.92
CA GLN A 20 -16.16 -16.92 -12.78
C GLN A 20 -15.14 -15.78 -12.80
N LEU A 21 -15.41 -14.67 -12.11
CA LEU A 21 -14.53 -13.52 -12.12
C LEU A 21 -13.29 -13.80 -11.25
N THR A 22 -12.11 -13.75 -11.88
CA THR A 22 -10.83 -13.95 -11.19
C THR A 22 -10.04 -12.65 -10.99
N ARG A 23 -10.36 -11.60 -11.75
CA ARG A 23 -9.70 -10.30 -11.66
C ARG A 23 -10.67 -9.14 -11.87
N TYR A 24 -10.61 -8.16 -10.98
CA TYR A 24 -11.34 -6.91 -11.08
C TYR A 24 -10.40 -5.73 -10.92
N THR A 25 -10.48 -4.79 -11.85
CA THR A 25 -9.79 -3.48 -11.80
C THR A 25 -10.79 -2.39 -12.15
N ASN A 26 -10.94 -1.37 -11.31
CA ASN A 26 -11.65 -0.16 -11.70
C ASN A 26 -10.69 0.80 -12.43
N GLY A 27 -10.90 1.00 -13.73
CA GLY A 27 -10.14 1.96 -14.53
C GLY A 27 -10.94 3.24 -14.63
N TRP A 28 -10.98 4.05 -13.56
CA TRP A 28 -11.34 5.44 -13.75
C TRP A 28 -10.10 6.11 -14.35
N ASP A 29 -10.25 6.76 -15.49
CA ASP A 29 -9.18 7.53 -16.11
C ASP A 29 -8.85 8.77 -15.27
N GLU A 30 -7.61 9.26 -15.39
CA GLU A 30 -7.16 10.46 -14.69
C GLU A 30 -7.91 11.71 -15.15
N SER A 31 -8.55 11.68 -16.33
CA SER A 31 -9.49 12.69 -16.81
C SER A 31 -10.72 12.69 -15.92
N GLY A 32 -10.75 13.59 -14.95
CA GLY A 32 -11.81 13.75 -13.95
C GLY A 32 -13.17 14.19 -14.49
N GLU A 33 -13.70 13.52 -15.52
CA GLU A 33 -15.12 13.57 -15.81
C GLU A 33 -15.85 12.71 -14.77
N GLU A 34 -16.37 13.36 -13.73
CA GLU A 34 -17.30 12.80 -12.75
C GLU A 34 -18.55 12.27 -13.47
N TYR A 35 -18.49 11.07 -14.05
CA TYR A 35 -19.70 10.36 -14.46
C TYR A 35 -20.37 9.78 -13.22
N SER A 36 -21.28 10.59 -12.67
CA SER A 36 -22.21 10.28 -11.57
C SER A 36 -23.38 9.36 -11.99
N GLY A 37 -23.35 8.81 -13.21
CA GLY A 37 -24.52 8.19 -13.85
C GLY A 37 -24.63 6.67 -13.82
N GLY A 38 -23.65 5.93 -13.28
CA GLY A 38 -23.70 4.46 -13.19
C GLY A 38 -23.55 3.99 -11.75
N PRO A 39 -24.29 2.96 -11.29
CA PRO A 39 -24.03 2.38 -9.99
C PRO A 39 -22.61 1.81 -10.00
N ALA A 40 -21.71 2.47 -9.27
CA ALA A 40 -20.49 1.82 -8.83
C ALA A 40 -20.94 0.54 -8.11
N LEU A 41 -20.53 -0.63 -8.59
CA LEU A 41 -20.73 -1.85 -7.82
C LEU A 41 -20.04 -1.61 -6.48
N ASN A 42 -20.81 -1.66 -5.39
CA ASN A 42 -20.30 -1.58 -4.03
C ASN A 42 -19.10 -2.53 -3.93
N ARG A 43 -17.96 -2.03 -3.47
CA ARG A 43 -16.70 -2.79 -3.47
C ARG A 43 -16.82 -4.09 -2.68
N LEU A 44 -17.61 -4.04 -1.61
CA LEU A 44 -17.90 -5.18 -0.74
C LEU A 44 -18.85 -6.19 -1.42
N HIS A 45 -19.75 -5.72 -2.29
CA HIS A 45 -20.61 -6.61 -3.08
C HIS A 45 -19.80 -7.45 -4.08
N ILE A 46 -18.76 -6.88 -4.71
CA ILE A 46 -17.86 -7.64 -5.60
C ILE A 46 -17.25 -8.82 -4.85
N LEU A 47 -16.75 -8.59 -3.63
CA LEU A 47 -16.16 -9.65 -2.81
C LEU A 47 -17.19 -10.71 -2.39
N LYS A 48 -18.44 -10.33 -2.13
CA LYS A 48 -19.50 -11.28 -1.78
C LYS A 48 -19.89 -12.18 -2.95
N GLU A 49 -19.99 -11.62 -4.16
CA GLU A 49 -20.49 -12.34 -5.33
C GLU A 49 -19.39 -13.05 -6.14
N CYS A 50 -18.12 -12.74 -5.90
CA CYS A 50 -16.98 -13.26 -6.67
C CYS A 50 -16.03 -14.11 -5.79
N PRO A 51 -16.44 -15.29 -5.29
CA PRO A 51 -15.62 -16.09 -4.36
C PRO A 51 -14.27 -16.55 -4.94
N ASN A 52 -14.16 -16.60 -6.27
CA ASN A 52 -12.95 -16.99 -7.00
C ASN A 52 -12.07 -15.78 -7.39
N LEU A 53 -12.35 -14.59 -6.85
CA LEU A 53 -11.59 -13.38 -7.15
C LEU A 53 -10.18 -13.51 -6.59
N LEU A 54 -9.19 -13.49 -7.48
CA LEU A 54 -7.78 -13.59 -7.13
C LEU A 54 -7.15 -12.20 -6.99
N HIS A 55 -7.52 -11.26 -7.85
CA HIS A 55 -6.93 -9.93 -7.91
C HIS A 55 -8.00 -8.85 -7.82
N LEU A 56 -7.82 -7.92 -6.88
CA LEU A 56 -8.73 -6.82 -6.65
C LEU A 56 -7.99 -5.47 -6.66
N GLU A 57 -8.40 -4.58 -7.55
CA GLU A 57 -7.80 -3.27 -7.70
C GLU A 57 -8.82 -2.14 -7.83
N PHE A 58 -8.63 -1.15 -6.95
CA PHE A 58 -9.34 0.12 -6.94
C PHE A 58 -8.34 1.28 -7.10
N ILE A 59 -8.16 1.76 -8.32
CA ILE A 59 -7.24 2.83 -8.69
C ILE A 59 -7.77 4.18 -8.19
N HIS A 60 -9.06 4.42 -8.35
CA HIS A 60 -9.75 5.60 -7.84
C HIS A 60 -11.12 5.23 -7.29
N GLY A 61 -11.58 5.94 -6.27
CA GLY A 61 -13.00 5.99 -6.02
C GLY A 61 -13.37 6.92 -4.90
N VAL A 62 -14.58 7.46 -5.04
CA VAL A 62 -15.33 8.11 -3.98
C VAL A 62 -15.43 7.12 -2.81
N PRO A 63 -15.29 7.56 -1.55
CA PRO A 63 -15.56 6.72 -0.39
C PRO A 63 -16.88 5.97 -0.58
N ASP A 64 -16.85 4.67 -0.33
CA ASP A 64 -18.06 3.87 -0.37
C ASP A 64 -18.79 4.15 0.94
N ASP A 65 -19.72 5.12 0.95
CA ASP A 65 -20.53 5.44 2.14
C ASP A 65 -21.29 4.21 2.66
N THR A 66 -21.43 3.17 1.82
CA THR A 66 -22.02 1.89 2.20
C THR A 66 -21.13 1.00 3.07
N ALA A 67 -19.81 1.25 3.14
CA ALA A 67 -18.95 0.52 4.05
C ALA A 67 -19.32 0.80 5.54
N HIS A 68 -19.89 1.99 5.82
CA HIS A 68 -20.47 2.28 7.14
C HIS A 68 -21.77 1.51 7.44
N THR A 69 -22.49 1.04 6.42
CA THR A 69 -23.75 0.27 6.62
C THR A 69 -23.52 -1.23 6.76
N HIS A 70 -22.33 -1.74 6.43
CA HIS A 70 -21.96 -3.15 6.63
C HIS A 70 -21.32 -3.45 8.00
N ALA A 71 -21.47 -2.53 8.97
CA ALA A 71 -20.85 -2.52 10.31
C ALA A 71 -21.04 -3.77 11.19
N ASN A 72 -21.76 -4.80 10.75
CA ASN A 72 -22.10 -5.93 11.63
C ASN A 72 -21.16 -7.12 11.51
N LEU A 73 -20.52 -7.39 10.35
CA LEU A 73 -19.56 -8.50 10.21
C LEU A 73 -18.54 -8.23 9.09
N PRO A 74 -17.24 -8.44 9.34
CA PRO A 74 -16.22 -8.33 8.30
C PRO A 74 -16.39 -9.43 7.25
N ILE A 75 -16.15 -9.09 5.99
CA ILE A 75 -16.20 -10.01 4.85
C ILE A 75 -14.89 -10.77 4.77
N GLN A 76 -14.97 -12.08 4.94
CA GLN A 76 -13.82 -12.96 4.77
C GLN A 76 -13.73 -13.46 3.32
N HIS A 77 -12.61 -13.20 2.66
CA HIS A 77 -12.39 -13.59 1.26
C HIS A 77 -11.06 -14.35 1.10
N HIS A 78 -11.14 -15.62 0.73
CA HIS A 78 -10.00 -16.56 0.82
C HIS A 78 -9.13 -16.61 -0.44
N SER A 79 -9.59 -16.06 -1.55
CA SER A 79 -8.89 -16.20 -2.85
C SER A 79 -8.07 -14.97 -3.23
N VAL A 80 -8.35 -13.80 -2.64
CA VAL A 80 -7.68 -12.54 -3.00
C VAL A 80 -6.24 -12.59 -2.52
N ARG A 81 -5.30 -12.37 -3.44
CA ARG A 81 -3.85 -12.36 -3.20
C ARG A 81 -3.26 -10.97 -3.32
N PRO A 82 -3.35 -10.28 -4.48
CA PRO A 82 -3.08 -8.85 -4.55
C PRO A 82 -4.34 -8.03 -4.29
N LEU A 83 -4.19 -7.05 -3.39
CA LEU A 83 -5.15 -5.99 -3.14
C LEU A 83 -4.51 -4.62 -3.39
N HIS A 84 -5.07 -3.87 -4.32
CA HIS A 84 -4.74 -2.48 -4.56
C HIS A 84 -5.96 -1.65 -4.15
N ALA A 85 -5.90 -0.91 -3.05
CA ALA A 85 -7.08 -0.21 -2.53
C ALA A 85 -6.74 1.15 -1.89
N CYS A 86 -7.75 2.03 -1.87
CA CYS A 86 -7.57 3.45 -1.54
C CYS A 86 -8.20 3.90 -0.21
N ASP A 87 -8.99 3.04 0.46
CA ASP A 87 -9.98 3.45 1.46
C ASP A 87 -9.82 2.69 2.79
N ASP A 88 -9.70 3.45 3.88
CA ASP A 88 -9.59 2.99 5.26
C ASP A 88 -10.84 2.23 5.71
N VAL A 89 -12.03 2.74 5.38
CA VAL A 89 -13.31 2.11 5.77
C VAL A 89 -13.49 0.76 5.06
N PHE A 90 -12.97 0.64 3.84
CA PHE A 90 -12.97 -0.61 3.11
C PHE A 90 -12.10 -1.65 3.81
N PHE A 91 -10.91 -1.28 4.29
CA PHE A 91 -10.03 -2.19 5.03
C PHE A 91 -10.67 -2.69 6.32
N ASP A 92 -11.41 -1.86 7.03
CA ASP A 92 -12.07 -2.26 8.29
C ASP A 92 -13.09 -3.41 8.10
N SER A 93 -13.62 -3.55 6.89
CA SER A 93 -14.68 -4.52 6.58
C SER A 93 -14.16 -5.87 6.05
N LEU A 94 -12.86 -6.18 6.16
CA LEU A 94 -12.25 -7.31 5.42
C LEU A 94 -11.44 -8.29 6.27
N ILE A 95 -11.45 -9.57 5.90
CA ILE A 95 -10.48 -10.58 6.38
C ILE A 95 -9.95 -11.31 5.15
N LEU A 96 -8.66 -11.17 4.86
CA LEU A 96 -8.04 -11.65 3.62
C LEU A 96 -6.87 -12.61 3.94
N PRO A 97 -7.16 -13.86 4.35
CA PRO A 97 -6.14 -14.77 4.87
C PRO A 97 -5.07 -15.17 3.84
N SER A 98 -5.37 -15.06 2.54
CA SER A 98 -4.44 -15.38 1.45
C SER A 98 -3.77 -14.15 0.83
N LEU A 99 -3.87 -12.98 1.49
CA LEU A 99 -3.29 -11.75 0.97
C LEU A 99 -1.76 -11.83 0.94
N GLU A 100 -1.20 -11.68 -0.25
CA GLU A 100 0.25 -11.74 -0.54
C GLU A 100 0.80 -10.36 -0.88
N GLU A 101 -0.02 -9.50 -1.48
CA GLU A 101 0.40 -8.17 -1.92
C GLU A 101 -0.62 -7.09 -1.53
N LEU A 102 -0.15 -6.03 -0.88
CA LEU A 102 -0.98 -4.88 -0.50
C LEU A 102 -0.39 -3.58 -1.02
N PHE A 103 -1.17 -2.86 -1.83
CA PHE A 103 -0.81 -1.55 -2.35
C PHE A 103 -1.82 -0.50 -1.91
N THR A 104 -1.36 0.46 -1.10
CA THR A 104 -2.19 1.60 -0.70
C THR A 104 -2.09 2.71 -1.76
N SER A 105 -3.23 3.12 -2.32
CA SER A 105 -3.29 4.23 -3.29
C SER A 105 -3.81 5.52 -2.65
N ARG A 106 -3.56 6.66 -3.33
CA ARG A 106 -3.97 7.98 -2.89
C ARG A 106 -5.50 8.13 -2.97
N ARG A 107 -6.09 8.78 -1.97
CA ARG A 107 -7.44 9.37 -2.12
C ARG A 107 -7.21 10.79 -2.65
N ARG A 108 -7.78 11.12 -3.82
CA ARG A 108 -7.78 12.50 -4.32
C ARG A 108 -8.32 13.41 -3.19
N LYS A 109 -7.50 14.33 -2.66
CA LYS A 109 -7.82 15.33 -1.61
C LYS A 109 -7.68 14.95 -0.11
N ILE A 110 -6.72 14.11 0.31
CA ILE A 110 -6.44 13.97 1.76
C ILE A 110 -5.41 15.00 2.24
N ARG A 111 -5.75 15.75 3.31
CA ARG A 111 -4.80 16.46 4.19
C ARG A 111 -4.50 15.59 5.43
N GLY A 112 -3.24 15.58 5.87
CA GLY A 112 -2.72 15.13 7.19
C GLY A 112 -3.42 13.97 7.92
N SER A 113 -4.61 14.22 8.49
CA SER A 113 -5.30 13.29 9.39
C SER A 113 -5.68 11.95 8.75
N ALA A 114 -6.01 11.91 7.46
CA ALA A 114 -6.46 10.65 6.85
C ALA A 114 -5.32 9.71 6.42
N ALA A 115 -4.05 10.16 6.46
CA ALA A 115 -2.90 9.27 6.29
C ALA A 115 -2.68 8.37 7.52
N LEU A 116 -2.90 8.93 8.72
CA LEU A 116 -2.86 8.16 9.97
C LEU A 116 -3.99 7.13 10.02
N LEU A 117 -5.23 7.55 9.73
CA LEU A 117 -6.39 6.63 9.68
C LEU A 117 -6.15 5.45 8.74
N LYS A 118 -5.61 5.72 7.55
CA LYS A 118 -5.25 4.68 6.59
C LYS A 118 -4.21 3.71 7.13
N SER A 119 -3.15 4.22 7.77
CA SER A 119 -2.11 3.37 8.36
C SER A 119 -2.68 2.48 9.47
N MET A 120 -3.56 3.02 10.33
CA MET A 120 -4.25 2.24 11.35
C MET A 120 -5.16 1.16 10.74
N ALA A 121 -5.91 1.49 9.69
CA ALA A 121 -6.78 0.53 9.01
C ALA A 121 -5.99 -0.59 8.32
N VAL A 122 -4.83 -0.28 7.73
CA VAL A 122 -3.89 -1.29 7.21
C VAL A 122 -3.40 -2.21 8.31
N ARG A 123 -2.96 -1.65 9.45
CA ARG A 123 -2.53 -2.43 10.62
C ARG A 123 -3.64 -3.38 11.08
N ALA A 124 -4.86 -2.89 11.22
CA ALA A 124 -6.02 -3.69 11.63
C ALA A 124 -6.33 -4.80 10.62
N LEU A 125 -6.29 -4.52 9.31
CA LEU A 125 -6.48 -5.52 8.26
C LEU A 125 -5.46 -6.66 8.37
N LEU A 126 -4.17 -6.34 8.51
CA LEU A 126 -3.10 -7.34 8.58
C LEU A 126 -3.22 -8.19 9.85
N GLN A 127 -3.49 -7.57 11.00
CA GLN A 127 -3.71 -8.27 12.27
C GLN A 127 -4.89 -9.24 12.19
N ARG A 128 -6.03 -8.80 11.63
CA ARG A 128 -7.21 -9.65 11.48
C ARG A 128 -7.02 -10.76 10.45
N SER A 129 -6.26 -10.49 9.39
CA SER A 129 -6.12 -11.42 8.27
C SER A 129 -5.05 -12.49 8.50
N ALA A 130 -4.04 -12.22 9.35
CA ALA A 130 -2.91 -13.13 9.60
C ALA A 130 -2.33 -13.72 8.30
N CYS A 131 -2.16 -12.87 7.29
CA CYS A 131 -1.90 -13.27 5.91
C CYS A 131 -0.40 -13.42 5.62
N PRO A 132 -0.01 -14.22 4.60
CA PRO A 132 1.38 -14.41 4.21
C PRO A 132 1.89 -13.25 3.35
N LEU A 133 1.84 -12.02 3.87
CA LEU A 133 2.18 -10.82 3.11
C LEU A 133 3.65 -10.83 2.66
N GLN A 134 3.88 -10.71 1.35
CA GLN A 134 5.21 -10.68 0.72
C GLN A 134 5.56 -9.31 0.16
N LYS A 135 4.56 -8.57 -0.33
CA LYS A 135 4.76 -7.23 -0.92
C LYS A 135 3.86 -6.19 -0.27
N LEU A 136 4.46 -5.08 0.14
CA LEU A 136 3.75 -3.98 0.78
C LEU A 136 4.19 -2.65 0.16
N SER A 137 3.22 -1.86 -0.28
CA SER A 137 3.42 -0.47 -0.67
C SER A 137 2.62 0.45 0.24
N LEU A 138 3.31 1.27 1.02
CA LEU A 138 2.73 2.29 1.89
C LEU A 138 2.88 3.66 1.24
N LEU A 139 1.89 4.53 1.43
CA LEU A 139 1.86 5.90 0.93
C LEU A 139 1.75 6.89 2.10
N ASP A 140 2.58 7.94 2.06
CA ASP A 140 2.61 9.06 2.99
C ASP A 140 2.67 8.62 4.45
N ILE A 141 3.79 7.98 4.81
CA ILE A 141 4.03 7.48 6.17
C ILE A 141 4.23 8.66 7.12
N VAL A 142 3.29 8.83 8.05
CA VAL A 142 3.33 9.91 9.05
C VAL A 142 3.64 9.41 10.46
N ASP A 143 3.27 8.17 10.78
CA ASP A 143 3.40 7.59 12.14
C ASP A 143 4.30 6.35 12.13
N ILE A 144 5.55 6.54 12.58
CA ILE A 144 6.59 5.49 12.58
C ILE A 144 6.24 4.32 13.52
N PRO A 145 5.79 4.53 14.77
CA PRO A 145 5.25 3.45 15.59
C PRO A 145 4.22 2.56 14.86
N VAL A 146 3.23 3.16 14.20
CA VAL A 146 2.20 2.39 13.47
C VAL A 146 2.81 1.61 12.30
N VAL A 147 3.75 2.20 11.57
CA VAL A 147 4.43 1.50 10.47
C VAL A 147 5.29 0.34 10.98
N VAL A 148 6.02 0.50 12.08
CA VAL A 148 6.78 -0.60 12.67
C VAL A 148 5.85 -1.75 13.06
N ASP A 149 4.69 -1.45 13.63
CA ASP A 149 3.68 -2.46 13.93
C ASP A 149 3.18 -3.17 12.66
N ILE A 150 2.92 -2.43 11.57
CA ILE A 150 2.55 -3.01 10.27
C ILE A 150 3.65 -3.99 9.80
N LEU A 151 4.91 -3.58 9.86
CA LEU A 151 6.05 -4.39 9.41
C LEU A 151 6.25 -5.64 10.29
N ASN A 152 6.01 -5.54 11.60
CA ASN A 152 6.05 -6.69 12.51
C ASN A 152 4.99 -7.76 12.21
N ASN A 153 3.84 -7.36 11.64
CA ASN A 153 2.81 -8.30 11.20
C ASN A 153 3.15 -9.02 9.88
N GLY A 154 4.22 -8.62 9.19
CA GLY A 154 4.66 -9.20 7.92
C GLY A 154 6.09 -9.75 7.96
N PRO A 155 6.41 -10.77 8.78
CA PRO A 155 7.77 -11.31 8.85
C PRO A 155 8.24 -11.99 7.55
N ALA A 156 7.30 -12.35 6.67
CA ALA A 156 7.57 -12.93 5.35
C ALA A 156 7.78 -11.88 4.24
N LEU A 157 7.75 -10.58 4.58
CA LEU A 157 7.84 -9.51 3.59
C LEU A 157 9.20 -9.52 2.88
N THR A 158 9.17 -9.60 1.56
CA THR A 158 10.35 -9.56 0.69
C THR A 158 10.47 -8.24 -0.07
N HIS A 159 9.35 -7.55 -0.30
CA HIS A 159 9.32 -6.28 -1.03
C HIS A 159 8.60 -5.20 -0.22
N LEU A 160 9.30 -4.10 0.05
CA LEU A 160 8.75 -2.92 0.70
C LEU A 160 8.89 -1.71 -0.23
N THR A 161 7.78 -1.04 -0.50
CA THR A 161 7.76 0.25 -1.19
C THR A 161 7.22 1.33 -0.26
N LEU A 162 8.00 2.38 -0.04
CA LEU A 162 7.60 3.57 0.72
C LEU A 162 7.43 4.70 -0.29
N ARG A 163 6.21 5.21 -0.42
CA ARG A 163 5.86 6.31 -1.32
C ARG A 163 5.56 7.55 -0.50
N PHE A 164 6.14 8.66 -0.89
CA PHE A 164 5.92 9.96 -0.28
C PHE A 164 5.52 10.90 -1.42
N GLU A 165 4.23 11.16 -1.57
CA GLU A 165 3.71 12.06 -2.60
C GLU A 165 3.89 13.53 -2.23
N PHE A 166 4.05 13.82 -0.94
CA PHE A 166 4.32 15.16 -0.43
C PHE A 166 5.44 15.12 0.62
N TRP A 167 6.69 15.34 0.19
CA TRP A 167 7.83 15.35 1.11
C TRP A 167 7.88 16.61 1.99
N HIS A 168 7.98 16.44 3.30
CA HIS A 168 8.25 17.51 4.26
C HIS A 168 9.28 17.08 5.32
N ARG A 169 9.83 18.05 6.06
CA ARG A 169 10.91 17.84 7.04
C ARG A 169 10.59 16.76 8.09
N ASP A 170 9.35 16.68 8.58
CA ASP A 170 9.00 15.65 9.57
C ASP A 170 9.06 14.23 8.97
N MET A 171 8.91 14.07 7.65
CA MET A 171 9.11 12.78 6.98
C MET A 171 10.59 12.39 6.91
N ASP A 172 11.54 13.35 6.81
CA ASP A 172 12.97 13.05 6.94
C ASP A 172 13.25 12.39 8.30
N ILE A 173 12.73 12.98 9.38
CA ILE A 173 12.92 12.48 10.75
C ILE A 173 12.27 11.10 10.91
N GLY A 174 11.04 10.96 10.40
CA GLY A 174 10.29 9.72 10.48
C GLY A 174 10.98 8.58 9.73
N LEU A 175 11.32 8.79 8.46
CA LEU A 175 11.96 7.78 7.64
C LEU A 175 13.37 7.46 8.16
N GLY A 176 14.13 8.45 8.67
CA GLY A 176 15.42 8.20 9.31
C GLY A 176 15.31 7.28 10.52
N THR A 177 14.29 7.50 11.35
CA THR A 177 13.97 6.63 12.50
C THR A 177 13.59 5.21 12.05
N LEU A 178 12.81 5.08 10.98
CA LEU A 178 12.43 3.77 10.42
C LEU A 178 13.65 3.02 9.89
N ILE A 179 14.55 3.70 9.18
CA ILE A 179 15.78 3.11 8.62
C ILE A 179 16.71 2.63 9.73
N HIS A 180 16.85 3.42 10.80
CA HIS A 180 17.60 2.97 11.97
C HIS A 180 17.01 1.68 12.58
N ARG A 181 15.68 1.52 12.58
CA ARG A 181 15.03 0.29 13.07
C ARG A 181 15.14 -0.90 12.12
N LEU A 182 15.27 -0.63 10.81
CA LEU A 182 15.50 -1.67 9.82
C LEU A 182 16.94 -2.20 9.86
N LYS A 183 17.92 -1.42 10.33
CA LYS A 183 19.32 -1.85 10.47
C LYS A 183 19.41 -3.19 11.19
N VAL A 184 20.20 -4.12 10.63
CA VAL A 184 20.44 -5.42 11.26
C VAL A 184 21.10 -5.18 12.62
N ALA A 185 20.42 -5.56 13.70
CA ALA A 185 20.97 -5.51 15.05
C ALA A 185 21.31 -6.93 15.49
N ASP A 186 22.55 -7.15 15.92
CA ASP A 186 23.08 -8.46 16.32
C ASP A 186 22.35 -9.10 17.52
N CYS A 187 21.51 -8.35 18.23
CA CYS A 187 20.97 -8.75 19.53
C CYS A 187 19.45 -8.54 19.75
N HIS A 188 18.72 -7.85 18.85
CA HIS A 188 17.31 -7.48 19.10
C HIS A 188 16.30 -7.94 18.04
N GLY A 189 16.70 -8.84 17.14
CA GLY A 189 15.84 -9.31 16.07
C GLY A 189 15.74 -8.28 14.94
N THR A 190 16.02 -8.72 13.73
CA THR A 190 15.98 -7.85 12.54
C THR A 190 14.53 -7.60 12.14
N LEU A 191 14.14 -6.32 12.05
CA LEU A 191 12.88 -5.93 11.43
C LEU A 191 12.95 -6.28 9.94
N LEU A 192 12.06 -7.17 9.47
CA LEU A 192 12.03 -7.70 8.09
C LEU A 192 13.29 -8.52 7.70
N PRO A 193 13.52 -9.69 8.30
CA PRO A 193 14.70 -10.51 8.03
C PRO A 193 14.75 -11.08 6.59
N ARG A 194 13.63 -10.98 5.84
CA ARG A 194 13.49 -11.49 4.48
C ARG A 194 13.46 -10.39 3.41
N LEU A 195 13.75 -9.15 3.78
CA LEU A 195 13.66 -8.03 2.86
C LEU A 195 14.70 -8.14 1.73
N GLU A 196 14.25 -8.34 0.50
CA GLU A 196 15.08 -8.44 -0.70
C GLU A 196 15.05 -7.14 -1.50
N CYS A 197 13.92 -6.42 -1.48
CA CYS A 197 13.72 -5.20 -2.26
C CYS A 197 13.16 -4.08 -1.39
N LEU A 198 13.88 -2.96 -1.34
CA LEU A 198 13.40 -1.71 -0.74
C LEU A 198 13.32 -0.62 -1.82
N ASN A 199 12.14 -0.05 -2.01
CA ASN A 199 11.91 1.04 -2.95
C ASN A 199 11.40 2.26 -2.19
N ILE A 200 12.09 3.38 -2.31
CA ILE A 200 11.71 4.66 -1.70
C ILE A 200 11.42 5.64 -2.83
N LYS A 201 10.16 6.06 -2.94
CA LYS A 201 9.70 7.02 -3.95
C LYS A 201 9.28 8.30 -3.27
N ILE A 202 9.92 9.40 -3.63
CA ILE A 202 9.69 10.72 -3.06
C ILE A 202 9.30 11.66 -4.19
N GLN A 203 8.18 12.32 -4.01
CA GLN A 203 7.70 13.43 -4.83
C GLN A 203 7.73 14.68 -3.96
N HIS A 204 8.40 15.71 -4.47
CA HIS A 204 8.48 17.02 -3.83
C HIS A 204 7.40 17.94 -4.39
N GLU A 205 6.88 18.87 -3.60
CA GLU A 205 6.22 20.06 -4.17
C GLU A 205 7.25 21.17 -4.44
N HIS A 206 8.32 21.23 -3.64
CA HIS A 206 9.36 22.24 -3.72
C HIS A 206 10.77 21.66 -3.56
N PRO A 207 11.80 22.27 -4.16
CA PRO A 207 13.19 21.89 -3.91
C PRO A 207 13.48 21.98 -2.41
N THR A 208 13.68 20.82 -1.78
CA THR A 208 13.94 20.71 -0.35
C THR A 208 15.14 19.80 -0.15
N THR A 209 16.03 20.19 0.77
CA THR A 209 17.17 19.36 1.13
C THR A 209 16.66 18.13 1.86
N MET A 210 16.94 16.95 1.32
CA MET A 210 16.70 15.67 2.00
C MET A 210 17.88 15.39 2.93
N TYR A 211 17.61 15.34 4.23
CA TYR A 211 18.62 15.08 5.25
C TYR A 211 18.79 13.60 5.56
N ILE A 212 17.84 12.78 5.11
CA ILE A 212 17.84 11.36 5.38
C ILE A 212 18.99 10.58 4.75
N ILE A 213 19.57 11.09 3.65
CA ILE A 213 20.74 10.46 3.04
C ILE A 213 21.98 10.89 3.83
N ASP A 214 22.12 10.31 5.02
CA ASP A 214 23.23 10.55 5.94
C ASP A 214 24.09 9.29 6.13
N SER A 215 25.06 9.34 7.04
CA SER A 215 25.91 8.18 7.34
C SER A 215 25.11 6.99 7.90
N ALA A 216 24.04 7.22 8.66
CA ALA A 216 23.23 6.14 9.22
C ALA A 216 22.44 5.41 8.13
N PHE A 217 21.98 6.14 7.11
CA PHE A 217 21.38 5.56 5.91
C PHE A 217 22.37 4.70 5.13
N CYS A 218 23.60 5.20 4.94
CA CYS A 218 24.67 4.43 4.31
C CYS A 218 25.00 3.16 5.12
N ASP A 219 25.11 3.26 6.43
CA ASP A 219 25.34 2.12 7.32
C ASP A 219 24.24 1.07 7.21
N PHE A 220 22.97 1.51 7.11
CA PHE A 220 21.84 0.61 6.89
C PHE A 220 22.02 -0.17 5.59
N LEU A 221 22.28 0.53 4.48
CA LEU A 221 22.50 -0.12 3.18
C LEU A 221 23.66 -1.10 3.25
N GLU A 222 24.78 -0.71 3.88
CA GLU A 222 25.93 -1.60 4.04
C GLU A 222 25.59 -2.85 4.86
N SER A 223 24.84 -2.70 5.96
CA SER A 223 24.46 -3.83 6.83
C SER A 223 23.56 -4.86 6.16
N HIS A 224 22.71 -4.42 5.22
CA HIS A 224 21.79 -5.29 4.48
C HIS A 224 22.38 -5.79 3.16
N TRP A 225 23.39 -5.10 2.63
CA TRP A 225 24.06 -5.45 1.38
C TRP A 225 25.27 -6.36 1.59
N LYS A 226 25.97 -6.28 2.72
CA LYS A 226 27.12 -7.12 3.07
C LYS A 226 26.67 -8.17 4.08
N ILE A 227 26.46 -9.42 3.66
CA ILE A 227 26.34 -10.54 4.60
C ILE A 227 27.74 -11.04 4.90
N SER A 228 28.25 -10.76 6.09
CA SER A 228 29.33 -11.53 6.70
C SER A 228 28.73 -12.60 7.59
N GLY A 229 28.67 -13.85 7.09
CA GLY A 229 28.62 -15.07 7.91
C GLY A 229 27.38 -15.34 8.78
N GLU A 230 26.73 -16.48 8.51
CA GLU A 230 25.98 -17.32 9.47
C GLU A 230 24.56 -16.96 9.93
N ALA A 231 24.03 -15.75 9.77
CA ALA A 231 22.62 -15.48 10.12
C ALA A 231 21.66 -15.61 8.90
N MET A 232 20.49 -16.23 9.09
CA MET A 232 19.37 -16.38 8.12
C MET A 232 18.70 -15.04 7.71
N VAL A 233 19.48 -13.97 7.51
CA VAL A 233 18.98 -12.70 6.97
C VAL A 233 19.18 -12.72 5.46
N THR A 234 18.09 -12.49 4.73
CA THR A 234 18.11 -12.49 3.26
C THR A 234 18.74 -11.17 2.82
N ARG A 235 19.68 -11.21 1.88
CA ARG A 235 20.41 -10.02 1.42
C ARG A 235 19.46 -9.07 0.71
N LEU A 236 19.59 -7.75 0.95
CA LEU A 236 18.97 -6.75 0.09
C LEU A 236 19.57 -6.87 -1.32
N GLN A 237 18.75 -7.24 -2.29
CA GLN A 237 19.13 -7.43 -3.68
C GLN A 237 18.94 -6.15 -4.50
N LYS A 238 17.94 -5.34 -4.12
CA LYS A 238 17.58 -4.12 -4.85
C LYS A 238 17.24 -2.98 -3.91
N PHE A 239 17.83 -1.82 -4.17
CA PHE A 239 17.47 -0.56 -3.56
C PHE A 239 17.22 0.47 -4.66
N ASP A 240 16.00 1.00 -4.73
CA ASP A 240 15.67 2.10 -5.63
C ASP A 240 15.27 3.34 -4.82
N PHE A 241 15.89 4.48 -5.13
CA PHE A 241 15.53 5.78 -4.56
C PHE A 241 15.20 6.77 -5.68
N PHE A 242 13.96 7.26 -5.70
CA PHE A 242 13.50 8.20 -6.72
C PHE A 242 13.05 9.50 -6.07
N GLY A 243 13.70 10.61 -6.41
CA GLY A 243 13.24 11.96 -6.09
C GLY A 243 12.76 12.66 -7.35
N CYS A 244 11.47 13.06 -7.40
CA CYS A 244 10.92 13.80 -8.54
C CYS A 244 10.37 15.16 -8.09
N VAL A 245 10.63 16.20 -8.90
CA VAL A 245 10.01 17.53 -8.77
C VAL A 245 8.88 17.62 -9.81
N PRO A 246 7.70 18.19 -9.51
CA PRO A 246 6.60 18.27 -10.44
C PRO A 246 6.98 19.27 -11.54
N LEU A 247 6.72 18.92 -12.80
CA LEU A 247 7.08 19.72 -13.97
C LEU A 247 6.29 21.05 -14.07
N ASP A 248 5.24 21.24 -13.27
CA ASP A 248 4.26 22.33 -13.44
C ASP A 248 4.53 23.59 -12.58
N TYR A 249 5.73 23.78 -12.03
CA TYR A 249 6.04 25.05 -11.34
C TYR A 249 6.40 26.15 -12.36
N PRO A 250 5.61 27.24 -12.48
CA PRO A 250 6.08 28.42 -13.22
C PRO A 250 7.32 28.94 -12.50
N ARG A 251 8.42 29.11 -13.26
CA ARG A 251 9.62 29.78 -12.77
C ARG A 251 9.22 31.19 -12.33
N ILE A 252 9.20 31.43 -11.03
CA ILE A 252 9.14 32.79 -10.50
C ILE A 252 10.54 33.37 -10.73
N THR A 253 10.66 34.17 -11.79
CA THR A 253 11.80 35.08 -12.05
C THR A 253 11.73 36.31 -11.17
#